data_AF-A6FYC4-F1
#
_entry.id   AF-A6FYC4-F1
#
_cell.length_a   1.000
_cell.length_b   1.000
_cell.length_c   1.000
_cell.angle_alpha   90.00
_cell.angle_beta   90.00
_cell.angle_gamma   90.00
#
_symmetry.space_group_name_H-M   'P 1'
#
loop_
_entity.id
_entity.type
_entity.pdbx_description
1 polymer ?
#
loop_
_entity_poly.entity_id
_entity_poly.type
_entity_poly.pdbx_seq_one_letter_code
_entity_poly.pdbx_strand_id
1 'polypeptide(L)'
;MSVIAQRLREARAEAGLSLEAMGALVGVPADAIRSFEEEARWPPTSTVRAYATVFGSRVERFLRDGAVNAPSALLFRSAFEQGGDLSQALGPSDLRVLGRFLSCVADAHELEVAMGRGRPKLELDDPSRGEELPWVRGRACAEYVRRELGLGDAPIPSMLALLRERLGWSVFFVTPDELSSTVEGASTAAPGPGLLINLVGGRESWWRTRASLAHEMCHVLFDTRARPYLLSPEGSLKDRGDWSLVERFAELESRANAFAAYFLVPRQSLRALVGANAVTGTIVDEVCRVFGVGRTMAVHRLGHEFGLSEQDKAELLETWSRSPDVRPHPDAALSPGLPGEFLSRRVVEAVEVGVLDTVQARSILRVPMSEEIAALGARGAALLEPESLARARAEAHGWTLGMGSCRSVSAMKTPAGWTVTIEGRRGSSVVQRDVEVSAGFELVSA
;
A
#
# COMPACT_ATOMS: atom_id res chain seq x y z
N MET A 1 -19.37 -25.85 -13.02
CA MET A 1 -18.25 -24.92 -13.10
C MET A 1 -17.37 -25.16 -11.87
N SER A 2 -16.06 -25.35 -12.02
CA SER A 2 -15.12 -25.44 -10.89
C SER A 2 -15.16 -24.14 -10.09
N VAL A 3 -15.04 -24.24 -8.75
CA VAL A 3 -15.06 -23.06 -7.86
C VAL A 3 -13.96 -22.07 -8.26
N ILE A 4 -12.79 -22.54 -8.67
CA ILE A 4 -11.68 -21.67 -9.09
C ILE A 4 -12.05 -20.89 -10.36
N ALA A 5 -12.48 -21.56 -11.42
CA ALA A 5 -12.87 -20.89 -12.67
C ALA A 5 -13.97 -19.84 -12.44
N GLN A 6 -14.95 -20.21 -11.61
CA GLN A 6 -16.01 -19.31 -11.17
C GLN A 6 -15.44 -18.08 -10.45
N ARG A 7 -14.55 -18.25 -9.45
CA ARG A 7 -13.94 -17.13 -8.71
C ARG A 7 -13.14 -16.19 -9.61
N LEU A 8 -12.37 -16.73 -10.55
CA LEU A 8 -11.59 -15.92 -11.50
C LEU A 8 -12.52 -15.07 -12.37
N ARG A 9 -13.57 -15.69 -12.93
CA ARG A 9 -14.55 -15.02 -13.78
C ARG A 9 -15.34 -13.95 -13.04
N GLU A 10 -15.86 -14.27 -11.85
CA GLU A 10 -16.61 -13.34 -10.99
C GLU A 10 -15.75 -12.12 -10.66
N ALA A 11 -14.52 -12.35 -10.19
CA ALA A 11 -13.60 -11.28 -9.79
C ALA A 11 -13.33 -10.30 -10.95
N ARG A 12 -13.02 -10.83 -12.13
CA ARG A 12 -12.77 -10.00 -13.31
C ARG A 12 -14.03 -9.24 -13.77
N ALA A 13 -15.14 -9.95 -13.91
CA ALA A 13 -16.37 -9.39 -14.46
C ALA A 13 -16.96 -8.30 -13.55
N GLU A 14 -16.95 -8.49 -12.24
CA GLU A 14 -17.48 -7.51 -11.28
C GLU A 14 -16.59 -6.28 -11.10
N ALA A 15 -15.31 -6.41 -11.42
CA ALA A 15 -14.38 -5.29 -11.47
C ALA A 15 -14.44 -4.53 -12.81
N GLY A 16 -15.31 -4.95 -13.75
CA GLY A 16 -15.43 -4.32 -15.07
C GLY A 16 -14.21 -4.54 -15.97
N LEU A 17 -13.33 -5.49 -15.64
CA LEU A 17 -12.07 -5.70 -16.37
C LEU A 17 -12.30 -6.56 -17.62
N SER A 18 -11.72 -6.13 -18.74
CA SER A 18 -11.64 -6.96 -19.94
C SER A 18 -10.69 -8.14 -19.74
N LEU A 19 -10.76 -9.13 -20.64
CA LEU A 19 -9.84 -10.27 -20.61
C LEU A 19 -8.40 -9.81 -20.88
N GLU A 20 -8.23 -8.83 -21.74
CA GLU A 20 -6.95 -8.22 -22.09
C GLU A 20 -6.35 -7.46 -20.90
N ALA A 21 -7.14 -6.63 -20.23
CA ALA A 21 -6.72 -5.90 -19.03
C ALA A 21 -6.33 -6.88 -17.92
N MET A 22 -7.15 -7.91 -17.68
CA MET A 22 -6.86 -8.91 -16.66
C MET A 22 -5.61 -9.74 -17.00
N GLY A 23 -5.44 -10.11 -18.28
CA GLY A 23 -4.25 -10.79 -18.77
C GLY A 23 -2.97 -9.98 -18.51
N ALA A 24 -2.99 -8.67 -18.81
CA ALA A 24 -1.89 -7.77 -18.52
C ALA A 24 -1.57 -7.67 -17.01
N LEU A 25 -2.61 -7.63 -16.16
CA LEU A 25 -2.44 -7.55 -14.71
C LEU A 25 -1.79 -8.78 -14.09
N VAL A 26 -2.13 -9.97 -14.60
CA VAL A 26 -1.62 -11.25 -14.05
C VAL A 26 -0.49 -11.87 -14.86
N GLY A 27 -0.09 -11.23 -15.96
CA GLY A 27 1.06 -11.64 -16.77
C GLY A 27 0.81 -12.89 -17.63
N VAL A 28 -0.42 -13.09 -18.11
CA VAL A 28 -0.76 -14.17 -19.04
C VAL A 28 -1.60 -13.64 -20.21
N PRO A 29 -1.59 -14.27 -21.39
CA PRO A 29 -2.36 -13.78 -22.52
C PRO A 29 -3.89 -13.94 -22.31
N ALA A 30 -4.70 -13.12 -22.98
CA ALA A 30 -6.15 -13.03 -22.77
C ALA A 30 -6.90 -14.33 -23.09
N ASP A 31 -6.42 -15.12 -24.06
CA ASP A 31 -6.95 -16.45 -24.40
C ASP A 31 -6.72 -17.47 -23.28
N ALA A 32 -5.61 -17.37 -22.55
CA ALA A 32 -5.35 -18.16 -21.36
C ALA A 32 -6.35 -17.80 -20.25
N ILE A 33 -6.62 -16.51 -20.00
CA ILE A 33 -7.66 -16.08 -19.05
C ILE A 33 -9.02 -16.69 -19.41
N ARG A 34 -9.44 -16.54 -20.68
CA ARG A 34 -10.68 -17.14 -21.18
C ARG A 34 -10.72 -18.64 -20.93
N SER A 35 -9.64 -19.35 -21.28
CA SER A 35 -9.55 -20.81 -21.10
C SER A 35 -9.65 -21.23 -19.64
N PHE A 36 -9.14 -20.43 -18.70
CA PHE A 36 -9.26 -20.69 -17.27
C PHE A 36 -10.69 -20.48 -16.77
N GLU A 37 -11.36 -19.41 -17.22
CA GLU A 37 -12.74 -19.09 -16.83
C GLU A 37 -13.79 -20.03 -17.43
N GLU A 38 -13.51 -20.59 -18.60
CA GLU A 38 -14.37 -21.56 -19.31
C GLU A 38 -14.05 -23.02 -18.96
N GLU A 39 -13.09 -23.27 -18.07
CA GLU A 39 -12.60 -24.61 -17.68
C GLU A 39 -11.98 -25.44 -18.80
N ALA A 40 -11.65 -24.82 -19.93
CA ALA A 40 -10.90 -25.49 -20.99
C ALA A 40 -9.47 -25.83 -20.55
N ARG A 41 -8.92 -25.09 -19.57
CA ARG A 41 -7.59 -25.31 -19.00
C ARG A 41 -7.56 -25.00 -17.50
N TRP A 42 -6.79 -25.78 -16.74
CA TRP A 42 -6.57 -25.48 -15.31
C TRP A 42 -5.59 -24.30 -15.12
N PRO A 43 -5.91 -23.31 -14.28
CA PRO A 43 -5.03 -22.16 -14.04
C PRO A 43 -3.81 -22.56 -13.19
N PRO A 44 -2.59 -22.11 -13.54
CA PRO A 44 -1.42 -22.26 -12.69
C PRO A 44 -1.62 -21.58 -11.32
N THR A 45 -1.01 -22.13 -10.26
CA THR A 45 -1.05 -21.53 -8.91
C THR A 45 -0.51 -20.10 -8.89
N SER A 46 0.49 -19.79 -9.71
CA SER A 46 1.03 -18.44 -9.87
C SER A 46 -0.02 -17.47 -10.42
N THR A 47 -0.84 -17.90 -11.38
CA THR A 47 -1.95 -17.10 -11.91
C THR A 47 -3.03 -16.87 -10.84
N VAL A 48 -3.43 -17.89 -10.09
CA VAL A 48 -4.40 -17.73 -8.99
C VAL A 48 -3.86 -16.77 -7.92
N ARG A 49 -2.56 -16.84 -7.60
CA ARG A 49 -1.90 -15.91 -6.69
C ARG A 49 -1.87 -14.48 -7.23
N ALA A 50 -1.64 -14.31 -8.54
CA ALA A 50 -1.66 -13.00 -9.18
C ALA A 50 -3.07 -12.39 -9.12
N TYR A 51 -4.13 -13.18 -9.38
CA TYR A 51 -5.52 -12.77 -9.16
C TYR A 51 -5.74 -12.29 -7.72
N ALA A 52 -5.43 -13.14 -6.74
CA ALA A 52 -5.61 -12.79 -5.33
C ALA A 52 -4.88 -11.48 -4.98
N THR A 53 -3.65 -11.30 -5.47
CA THR A 53 -2.85 -10.10 -5.23
C THR A 53 -3.49 -8.85 -5.85
N VAL A 54 -3.91 -8.91 -7.12
CA VAL A 54 -4.59 -7.79 -7.81
C VAL A 54 -5.85 -7.38 -7.05
N PHE A 55 -6.63 -8.34 -6.57
CA PHE A 55 -7.86 -8.09 -5.83
C PHE A 55 -7.66 -7.73 -4.35
N GLY A 56 -6.42 -7.64 -3.88
CA GLY A 56 -6.12 -7.24 -2.51
C GLY A 56 -6.45 -8.29 -1.47
N SER A 57 -6.22 -9.56 -1.82
CA SER A 57 -6.49 -10.72 -0.99
C SER A 57 -5.33 -11.73 -1.00
N ARG A 58 -5.31 -12.60 0.02
CA ARG A 58 -4.50 -13.84 -0.01
C ARG A 58 -5.24 -14.93 -0.79
N VAL A 59 -4.52 -15.93 -1.27
CA VAL A 59 -5.10 -17.01 -2.11
C VAL A 59 -6.21 -17.75 -1.37
N GLU A 60 -6.00 -18.06 -0.08
CA GLU A 60 -6.95 -18.82 0.72
C GLU A 60 -8.26 -18.04 0.90
N ARG A 61 -8.16 -16.73 1.16
CA ARG A 61 -9.32 -15.82 1.29
C ARG A 61 -10.02 -15.62 -0.06
N PHE A 62 -9.26 -15.39 -1.13
CA PHE A 62 -9.80 -15.20 -2.48
C PHE A 62 -10.61 -16.41 -2.95
N LEU A 63 -10.11 -17.63 -2.70
CA LEU A 63 -10.82 -18.85 -3.08
C LEU A 63 -12.08 -19.08 -2.22
N ARG A 64 -12.00 -18.78 -0.93
CA ARG A 64 -13.11 -18.94 0.03
C ARG A 64 -14.23 -17.94 -0.25
N ASP A 65 -13.91 -16.66 -0.25
CA ASP A 65 -14.88 -15.56 -0.19
C ASP A 65 -15.12 -14.91 -1.55
N GLY A 66 -14.27 -15.21 -2.56
CA GLY A 66 -14.27 -14.53 -3.85
C GLY A 66 -13.63 -13.15 -3.78
N ALA A 67 -13.88 -12.34 -4.81
CA ALA A 67 -13.38 -10.96 -4.87
C ALA A 67 -14.46 -9.89 -4.78
N VAL A 68 -15.74 -10.27 -4.67
CA VAL A 68 -16.89 -9.35 -4.72
C VAL A 68 -16.77 -8.21 -3.71
N ASN A 69 -16.32 -8.56 -2.50
CA ASN A 69 -16.10 -7.64 -1.39
C ASN A 69 -14.61 -7.37 -1.16
N ALA A 70 -13.75 -7.80 -2.09
CA ALA A 70 -12.34 -7.57 -1.94
C ALA A 70 -12.02 -6.09 -2.21
N PRO A 71 -11.12 -5.48 -1.43
CA PRO A 71 -10.82 -4.07 -1.51
C PRO A 71 -10.59 -3.51 -2.91
N SER A 72 -9.77 -4.17 -3.74
CA SER A 72 -9.49 -3.65 -5.09
C SER A 72 -10.67 -3.79 -6.04
N ALA A 73 -11.56 -4.78 -5.85
CA ALA A 73 -12.74 -4.92 -6.71
C ALA A 73 -13.69 -3.73 -6.56
N LEU A 74 -13.83 -3.22 -5.33
CA LEU A 74 -14.58 -1.99 -5.05
C LEU A 74 -13.91 -0.77 -5.68
N LEU A 75 -12.58 -0.69 -5.63
CA LEU A 75 -11.81 0.38 -6.28
C LEU A 75 -11.99 0.36 -7.81
N PHE A 76 -11.84 -0.79 -8.47
CA PHE A 76 -12.05 -0.95 -9.91
C PHE A 76 -13.49 -0.62 -10.31
N ARG A 77 -14.48 -1.13 -9.56
CA ARG A 77 -15.90 -0.84 -9.80
C ARG A 77 -16.22 0.64 -9.67
N SER A 78 -15.73 1.30 -8.61
CA SER A 78 -15.93 2.73 -8.40
C SER A 78 -15.35 3.57 -9.52
N ALA A 79 -14.19 3.19 -10.07
CA ALA A 79 -13.59 3.88 -11.21
C ALA A 79 -14.40 3.65 -12.49
N PHE A 80 -14.82 2.41 -12.74
CA PHE A 80 -15.63 2.04 -13.89
C PHE A 80 -16.99 2.76 -13.91
N GLU A 81 -17.70 2.80 -12.77
CA GLU A 81 -18.98 3.50 -12.61
C GLU A 81 -18.87 5.01 -12.89
N GLN A 82 -17.68 5.59 -12.72
CA GLN A 82 -17.38 7.00 -12.99
C GLN A 82 -16.87 7.23 -14.42
N GLY A 83 -16.99 6.22 -15.29
CA GLY A 83 -16.57 6.29 -16.70
C GLY A 83 -15.05 6.17 -16.91
N GLY A 84 -14.33 5.76 -15.87
CA GLY A 84 -12.89 5.65 -15.87
C GLY A 84 -12.36 4.22 -15.98
N ASP A 85 -11.08 4.07 -16.34
CA ASP A 85 -10.38 2.78 -16.34
C ASP A 85 -9.03 2.92 -15.63
N LEU A 86 -8.96 2.42 -14.40
CA LEU A 86 -7.72 2.44 -13.60
C LEU A 86 -6.58 1.67 -14.28
N SER A 87 -6.89 0.67 -15.12
CA SER A 87 -5.87 -0.09 -15.84
C SER A 87 -5.24 0.68 -17.01
N GLN A 88 -5.85 1.79 -17.43
CA GLN A 88 -5.27 2.73 -18.39
C GLN A 88 -4.46 3.83 -17.69
N ALA A 89 -4.90 4.27 -16.51
CA ALA A 89 -4.22 5.31 -15.74
C ALA A 89 -2.97 4.81 -15.00
N LEU A 90 -2.93 3.52 -14.62
CA LEU A 90 -1.86 2.91 -13.85
C LEU A 90 -1.29 1.67 -14.51
N GLY A 91 0.02 1.48 -14.36
CA GLY A 91 0.68 0.29 -14.87
C GLY A 91 0.28 -0.98 -14.10
N PRO A 92 0.41 -2.17 -14.71
CA PRO A 92 0.14 -3.44 -14.02
C PRO A 92 0.96 -3.64 -12.73
N SER A 93 2.18 -3.10 -12.65
CA SER A 93 2.99 -3.11 -11.43
C SER A 93 2.36 -2.30 -10.31
N ASP A 94 1.89 -1.09 -10.61
CA ASP A 94 1.29 -0.17 -9.64
C ASP A 94 0.01 -0.78 -9.05
N LEU A 95 -0.85 -1.34 -9.90
CA LEU A 95 -2.07 -2.01 -9.47
C LEU A 95 -1.79 -3.24 -8.60
N ARG A 96 -0.70 -3.98 -8.87
CA ARG A 96 -0.26 -5.07 -7.97
C ARG A 96 0.24 -4.55 -6.63
N VAL A 97 0.92 -3.40 -6.58
CA VAL A 97 1.37 -2.79 -5.32
C VAL A 97 0.17 -2.32 -4.50
N LEU A 98 -0.80 -1.66 -5.13
CA LEU A 98 -2.05 -1.25 -4.50
C LEU A 98 -2.82 -2.46 -3.96
N GLY A 99 -2.95 -3.53 -4.74
CA GLY A 99 -3.53 -4.78 -4.27
C GLY A 99 -2.78 -5.36 -3.06
N ARG A 100 -1.44 -5.40 -3.08
CA ARG A 100 -0.65 -5.82 -1.92
C ARG A 100 -0.92 -4.94 -0.69
N PHE A 101 -0.99 -3.63 -0.86
CA PHE A 101 -1.31 -2.69 0.22
C PHE A 101 -2.66 -3.04 0.85
N LEU A 102 -3.69 -3.23 0.03
CA LEU A 102 -5.03 -3.55 0.51
C LEU A 102 -5.09 -4.90 1.22
N SER A 103 -4.36 -5.91 0.73
CA SER A 103 -4.19 -7.19 1.43
C SER A 103 -3.55 -6.99 2.80
N CYS A 104 -2.52 -6.13 2.90
CA CYS A 104 -1.84 -5.86 4.17
C CYS A 104 -2.75 -5.12 5.16
N VAL A 105 -3.61 -4.20 4.68
CA VAL A 105 -4.62 -3.54 5.53
C VAL A 105 -5.62 -4.56 6.06
N ALA A 106 -6.10 -5.47 5.21
CA ALA A 106 -7.03 -6.52 5.61
C ALA A 106 -6.41 -7.50 6.61
N ASP A 107 -5.18 -7.96 6.36
CA ASP A 107 -4.46 -8.84 7.27
C ASP A 107 -4.18 -8.15 8.62
N ALA A 108 -3.75 -6.88 8.61
CA ALA A 108 -3.60 -6.11 9.85
C ALA A 108 -4.92 -5.97 10.61
N HIS A 109 -6.03 -5.73 9.92
CA HIS A 109 -7.35 -5.64 10.57
C HIS A 109 -7.78 -6.97 11.20
N GLU A 110 -7.65 -8.09 10.48
CA GLU A 110 -7.97 -9.42 11.01
C GLU A 110 -7.14 -9.75 12.25
N LEU A 111 -5.84 -9.44 12.24
CA LEU A 111 -4.97 -9.65 13.40
C LEU A 111 -5.41 -8.80 14.60
N GLU A 112 -5.73 -7.52 14.40
CA GLU A 112 -6.23 -6.67 15.48
C GLU A 112 -7.53 -7.22 16.08
N VAL A 113 -8.47 -7.65 15.24
CA VAL A 113 -9.73 -8.26 15.69
C VAL A 113 -9.46 -9.56 16.45
N ALA A 114 -8.60 -10.44 15.93
CA ALA A 114 -8.25 -11.71 16.56
C ALA A 114 -7.55 -11.53 17.92
N MET A 115 -6.73 -10.47 18.06
CA MET A 115 -6.08 -10.10 19.31
C MET A 115 -7.00 -9.32 20.27
N GLY A 116 -8.26 -9.06 19.90
CA GLY A 116 -9.21 -8.31 20.73
C GLY A 116 -8.87 -6.82 20.87
N ARG A 117 -8.10 -6.25 19.93
CA ARG A 117 -7.70 -4.84 19.95
C ARG A 117 -8.77 -3.97 19.30
N GLY A 118 -9.43 -3.17 20.13
CA GLY A 118 -10.32 -2.13 19.66
C GLY A 118 -9.55 -0.94 19.08
N ARG A 119 -10.16 -0.23 18.14
CA ARG A 119 -9.66 1.05 17.64
C ARG A 119 -10.52 2.18 18.19
N PRO A 120 -9.94 3.35 18.54
CA PRO A 120 -10.74 4.53 18.83
C PRO A 120 -11.60 4.86 17.62
N LYS A 121 -12.92 4.91 17.82
CA LYS A 121 -13.86 5.31 16.78
C LYS A 121 -13.88 6.83 16.72
N LEU A 122 -13.32 7.40 15.66
CA LEU A 122 -13.40 8.84 15.40
C LEU A 122 -14.59 9.10 14.47
N GLU A 123 -15.80 9.19 15.04
CA GLU A 123 -17.00 9.54 14.28
C GLU A 123 -17.08 11.05 14.14
N LEU A 124 -16.54 11.54 13.03
CA LEU A 124 -16.54 12.97 12.72
C LEU A 124 -17.66 13.29 11.75
N ASP A 125 -18.48 14.27 12.07
CA ASP A 125 -19.29 14.94 11.05
C ASP A 125 -18.37 15.82 10.18
N ASP A 126 -18.71 16.05 8.91
CA ASP A 126 -17.95 17.02 8.11
C ASP A 126 -18.34 18.44 8.59
N PRO A 127 -17.45 19.15 9.34
CA PRO A 127 -17.76 20.45 9.91
C PRO A 127 -17.82 21.53 8.82
N SER A 128 -17.44 21.19 7.59
CA SER A 128 -17.37 22.10 6.45
C SER A 128 -18.58 22.02 5.53
N ARG A 129 -19.63 21.29 5.92
CA ARG A 129 -20.90 21.23 5.16
C ARG A 129 -21.48 22.64 4.99
N GLY A 130 -21.57 23.09 3.75
CA GLY A 130 -22.10 24.42 3.38
C GLY A 130 -21.03 25.44 2.96
N GLU A 131 -19.75 25.15 3.16
CA GLU A 131 -18.65 25.98 2.65
C GLU A 131 -18.33 25.62 1.20
N GLU A 132 -18.24 26.62 0.32
CA GLU A 132 -17.96 26.40 -1.11
C GLU A 132 -16.46 26.26 -1.39
N LEU A 133 -15.60 26.97 -0.64
CA LEU A 133 -14.17 27.03 -0.92
C LEU A 133 -13.41 25.85 -0.29
N PRO A 134 -12.72 24.99 -1.09
CA PRO A 134 -12.05 23.79 -0.57
C PRO A 134 -11.03 24.04 0.55
N TRP A 135 -10.30 25.16 0.50
CA TRP A 135 -9.31 25.49 1.51
C TRP A 135 -9.93 25.89 2.86
N VAL A 136 -11.11 26.55 2.84
CA VAL A 136 -11.88 26.88 4.06
C VAL A 136 -12.37 25.59 4.69
N ARG A 137 -12.86 24.67 3.86
CA ARG A 137 -13.27 23.34 4.30
C ARG A 137 -12.12 22.59 4.97
N GLY A 138 -10.95 22.55 4.33
CA GLY A 138 -9.78 21.85 4.84
C GLY A 138 -9.31 22.41 6.18
N ARG A 139 -9.33 23.74 6.33
CA ARG A 139 -9.06 24.40 7.61
C ARG A 139 -10.05 23.99 8.70
N ALA A 140 -11.35 24.07 8.43
CA ALA A 140 -12.39 23.71 9.40
C ALA A 140 -12.27 22.25 9.85
N CYS A 141 -12.03 21.33 8.89
CA CYS A 141 -11.75 19.93 9.18
C CYS A 141 -10.51 19.76 10.07
N ALA A 142 -9.41 20.46 9.78
CA ALA A 142 -8.18 20.35 10.58
C ALA A 142 -8.38 20.84 12.02
N GLU A 143 -9.00 22.00 12.20
CA GLU A 143 -9.32 22.56 13.53
C GLU A 143 -10.26 21.62 14.30
N TYR A 144 -11.24 21.02 13.62
CA TYR A 144 -12.14 20.04 14.22
C TYR A 144 -11.40 18.79 14.70
N VAL A 145 -10.62 18.15 13.82
CA VAL A 145 -9.86 16.95 14.16
C VAL A 145 -8.88 17.21 15.31
N ARG A 146 -8.19 18.35 15.32
CA ARG A 146 -7.30 18.70 16.44
C ARG A 146 -8.03 18.80 17.76
N ARG A 147 -9.26 19.33 17.76
CA ARG A 147 -10.11 19.42 18.96
C ARG A 147 -10.54 18.02 19.42
N GLU A 148 -11.06 17.18 18.54
CA GLU A 148 -11.51 15.83 18.88
C GLU A 148 -10.36 14.94 19.36
N LEU A 149 -9.15 15.16 18.85
CA LEU A 149 -7.94 14.51 19.31
C LEU A 149 -7.27 15.21 20.51
N GLY A 150 -7.84 16.28 21.05
CA GLY A 150 -7.26 17.01 22.19
C GLY A 150 -5.81 17.45 21.96
N LEU A 151 -5.42 17.78 20.72
CA LEU A 151 -4.06 18.15 20.35
C LEU A 151 -3.72 19.60 20.71
N GLY A 152 -4.73 20.42 21.02
CA GLY A 152 -4.57 21.87 21.23
C GLY A 152 -3.91 22.53 20.02
N ASP A 153 -2.99 23.46 20.26
CA ASP A 153 -2.20 24.13 19.21
C ASP A 153 -0.73 23.70 19.17
N ALA A 154 -0.32 22.73 20.00
CA ALA A 154 1.05 22.26 20.04
C ALA A 154 1.45 21.56 18.72
N PRO A 155 2.71 21.66 18.28
CA PRO A 155 3.23 20.86 17.17
C PRO A 155 3.01 19.37 17.40
N ILE A 156 2.68 18.63 16.34
CA ILE A 156 2.52 17.17 16.41
C ILE A 156 3.92 16.53 16.39
N PRO A 157 4.37 15.83 17.45
CA PRO A 157 5.74 15.31 17.49
C PRO A 157 6.01 14.28 16.40
N SER A 158 5.06 13.37 16.14
CA SER A 158 5.16 12.34 15.11
C SER A 158 3.78 12.07 14.54
N MET A 159 3.63 12.22 13.22
CA MET A 159 2.41 11.83 12.52
C MET A 159 2.27 10.30 12.52
N LEU A 160 3.39 9.58 12.44
CA LEU A 160 3.37 8.13 12.44
C LEU A 160 2.89 7.55 13.77
N ALA A 161 3.38 8.06 14.91
CA ALA A 161 2.93 7.66 16.24
C ALA A 161 1.46 8.04 16.46
N LEU A 162 1.04 9.23 16.02
CA LEU A 162 -0.36 9.63 16.07
C LEU A 162 -1.27 8.62 15.34
N LEU A 163 -0.92 8.23 14.12
CA LEU A 163 -1.73 7.33 13.31
C LEU A 163 -1.67 5.88 13.81
N ARG A 164 -0.46 5.33 14.00
CA ARG A 164 -0.29 3.90 14.34
C ARG A 164 -0.56 3.58 15.81
N GLU A 165 -0.09 4.41 16.73
CA GLU A 165 -0.12 4.11 18.17
C GLU A 165 -1.38 4.68 18.81
N ARG A 166 -1.72 5.94 18.51
CA ARG A 166 -2.88 6.58 19.12
C ARG A 166 -4.19 6.23 18.42
N LEU A 167 -4.21 6.12 17.09
CA LEU A 167 -5.43 5.81 16.33
C LEU A 167 -5.54 4.35 15.88
N GLY A 168 -4.46 3.58 15.93
CA GLY A 168 -4.46 2.16 15.54
C GLY A 168 -4.61 1.95 14.03
N TRP A 169 -4.17 2.91 13.21
CA TRP A 169 -4.28 2.85 11.75
C TRP A 169 -3.12 2.07 11.12
N SER A 170 -3.41 1.38 10.02
CA SER A 170 -2.41 0.66 9.25
C SER A 170 -1.71 1.61 8.29
N VAL A 171 -0.42 1.90 8.52
CA VAL A 171 0.35 2.82 7.67
C VAL A 171 1.51 2.07 7.04
N PHE A 172 1.65 2.16 5.73
CA PHE A 172 2.69 1.48 4.94
C PHE A 172 3.45 2.47 4.06
N PHE A 173 4.66 2.09 3.67
CA PHE A 173 5.56 2.91 2.86
C PHE A 173 6.11 2.10 1.71
N VAL A 174 6.23 2.71 0.55
CA VAL A 174 6.89 2.15 -0.65
C VAL A 174 7.84 3.19 -1.24
N THR A 175 8.76 2.75 -2.11
CA THR A 175 9.62 3.67 -2.86
C THR A 175 9.11 3.86 -4.29
N PRO A 176 9.61 4.89 -5.01
CA PRO A 176 9.34 5.06 -6.44
C PRO A 176 9.76 3.89 -7.33
N ASP A 177 10.65 3.01 -6.84
CA ASP A 177 11.04 1.78 -7.55
C ASP A 177 9.94 0.70 -7.46
N GLU A 178 9.10 0.76 -6.42
CA GLU A 178 8.00 -0.17 -6.20
C GLU A 178 6.67 0.33 -6.76
N LEU A 179 6.39 1.62 -6.62
CA LEU A 179 5.17 2.29 -7.07
C LEU A 179 5.54 3.54 -7.86
N SER A 180 5.01 3.67 -9.07
CA SER A 180 5.23 4.84 -9.92
C SER A 180 5.05 6.15 -9.16
N SER A 181 5.91 7.15 -9.44
CA SER A 181 5.82 8.49 -8.81
C SER A 181 4.50 9.19 -9.11
N THR A 182 3.78 8.74 -10.14
CA THR A 182 2.43 9.21 -10.50
C THR A 182 1.41 9.00 -9.38
N VAL A 183 1.68 8.13 -8.40
CA VAL A 183 0.89 7.93 -7.18
C VAL A 183 1.74 8.33 -5.98
N GLU A 184 1.39 9.43 -5.31
CA GLU A 184 2.08 9.90 -4.10
C GLU A 184 1.58 9.18 -2.84
N GLY A 185 0.32 8.74 -2.86
CA GLY A 185 -0.31 8.05 -1.73
C GLY A 185 -1.59 7.32 -2.10
N ALA A 186 -2.04 6.47 -1.19
CA ALA A 186 -3.34 5.84 -1.26
C ALA A 186 -3.95 5.68 0.15
N SER A 187 -5.27 5.75 0.23
CA SER A 187 -6.00 5.64 1.48
C SER A 187 -7.22 4.73 1.37
N THR A 188 -7.56 4.10 2.48
CA THR A 188 -8.77 3.28 2.63
C THR A 188 -9.33 3.34 4.04
N ALA A 189 -10.65 3.18 4.17
CA ALA A 189 -11.31 2.95 5.45
C ALA A 189 -11.80 1.51 5.66
N ALA A 190 -11.67 0.62 4.66
CA ALA A 190 -12.22 -0.73 4.69
C ALA A 190 -11.13 -1.80 4.42
N PRO A 191 -11.04 -2.86 5.24
CA PRO A 191 -11.88 -3.17 6.42
C PRO A 191 -11.53 -2.32 7.67
N GLY A 192 -10.50 -1.49 7.60
CA GLY A 192 -10.24 -0.43 8.57
C GLY A 192 -9.30 0.62 7.98
N PRO A 193 -9.03 1.72 8.72
CA PRO A 193 -8.15 2.79 8.25
C PRO A 193 -6.76 2.29 7.83
N GLY A 194 -6.42 2.56 6.57
CA GLY A 194 -5.19 2.12 5.92
C GLY A 194 -4.61 3.22 5.02
N LEU A 195 -3.31 3.48 5.15
CA LEU A 195 -2.57 4.48 4.37
C LEU A 195 -1.35 3.83 3.71
N LEU A 196 -1.08 4.19 2.47
CA LEU A 196 0.14 3.90 1.73
C LEU A 196 0.77 5.22 1.32
N ILE A 197 2.04 5.44 1.66
CA ILE A 197 2.79 6.62 1.22
C ILE A 197 3.93 6.20 0.31
N ASN A 198 3.98 6.79 -0.89
CA ASN A 198 5.13 6.67 -1.77
C ASN A 198 6.21 7.69 -1.36
N LEU A 199 7.39 7.22 -1.00
CA LEU A 199 8.49 8.06 -0.51
C LEU A 199 9.22 8.79 -1.65
N VAL A 200 8.46 9.57 -2.42
CA VAL A 200 8.98 10.41 -3.50
C VAL A 200 9.93 11.46 -2.91
N GLY A 201 11.18 11.48 -3.38
CA GLY A 201 12.24 12.32 -2.82
C GLY A 201 13.01 11.67 -1.65
N GLY A 202 12.77 10.39 -1.38
CA GLY A 202 13.53 9.58 -0.43
C GLY A 202 13.17 9.81 1.04
N ARG A 203 13.70 8.92 1.89
CA ARG A 203 13.44 8.90 3.35
C ARG A 203 13.91 10.15 4.09
N GLU A 204 14.92 10.83 3.54
CA GLU A 204 15.47 12.08 4.10
C GLU A 204 14.44 13.22 4.05
N SER A 205 13.46 13.15 3.14
CA SER A 205 12.37 14.12 3.02
C SER A 205 11.22 13.83 4.00
N TRP A 206 11.53 13.53 5.26
CA TRP A 206 10.54 13.12 6.28
C TRP A 206 9.44 14.17 6.52
N TRP A 207 9.72 15.46 6.30
CA TRP A 207 8.69 16.52 6.37
C TRP A 207 7.64 16.41 5.26
N ARG A 208 8.02 15.92 4.07
CA ARG A 208 7.06 15.61 2.99
C ARG A 208 6.18 14.44 3.42
N THR A 209 6.79 13.40 3.99
CA THR A 209 6.04 12.24 4.51
C THR A 209 4.99 12.66 5.54
N ARG A 210 5.33 13.58 6.46
CA ARG A 210 4.36 14.12 7.43
C ARG A 210 3.18 14.83 6.78
N ALA A 211 3.45 15.64 5.75
CA ALA A 211 2.42 16.30 4.98
C ALA A 211 1.52 15.28 4.26
N SER A 212 2.11 14.27 3.60
CA SER A 212 1.38 13.20 2.92
C SER A 212 0.55 12.37 3.91
N LEU A 213 1.07 12.03 5.09
CA LEU A 213 0.31 11.33 6.13
C LEU A 213 -0.91 12.14 6.60
N ALA A 214 -0.75 13.46 6.81
CA ALA A 214 -1.86 14.33 7.19
C ALA A 214 -2.87 14.50 6.04
N HIS A 215 -2.40 14.54 4.79
CA HIS A 215 -3.23 14.59 3.59
C HIS A 215 -4.09 13.32 3.47
N GLU A 216 -3.48 12.14 3.49
CA GLU A 216 -4.21 10.86 3.43
C GLU A 216 -5.15 10.68 4.62
N MET A 217 -4.78 11.19 5.80
CA MET A 217 -5.67 11.21 6.96
C MET A 217 -6.95 11.99 6.69
N CYS A 218 -6.90 13.12 5.96
CA CYS A 218 -8.09 13.86 5.56
C CYS A 218 -9.05 12.99 4.76
N HIS A 219 -8.52 12.27 3.76
CA HIS A 219 -9.30 11.40 2.90
C HIS A 219 -9.99 10.28 3.69
N VAL A 220 -9.24 9.59 4.56
CA VAL A 220 -9.82 8.55 5.43
C VAL A 220 -10.96 9.11 6.28
N LEU A 221 -10.79 10.30 6.89
CA LEU A 221 -11.79 10.86 7.80
C LEU A 221 -13.04 11.40 7.09
N PHE A 222 -12.89 12.01 5.91
CA PHE A 222 -13.96 12.83 5.34
C PHE A 222 -14.46 12.39 3.96
N ASP A 223 -13.74 11.52 3.25
CA ASP A 223 -14.12 11.09 1.90
C ASP A 223 -14.51 9.62 1.80
N THR A 224 -14.05 8.78 2.74
CA THR A 224 -14.20 7.34 2.58
C THR A 224 -15.60 6.79 2.82
N ARG A 225 -16.51 7.60 3.41
CA ARG A 225 -17.91 7.21 3.61
C ARG A 225 -18.66 6.97 2.29
N ALA A 226 -18.33 7.75 1.26
CA ALA A 226 -18.88 7.56 -0.08
C ALA A 226 -17.97 6.69 -0.95
N ARG A 227 -16.67 6.61 -0.63
CA ARG A 227 -15.63 5.98 -1.46
C ARG A 227 -14.63 5.23 -0.58
N PRO A 228 -14.77 3.93 -0.34
CA PRO A 228 -13.92 3.22 0.63
C PRO A 228 -12.43 3.22 0.28
N TYR A 229 -12.05 3.64 -0.94
CA TYR A 229 -10.69 3.70 -1.46
C TYR A 229 -10.46 5.00 -2.24
N LEU A 230 -9.27 5.62 -2.05
CA LEU A 230 -8.82 6.80 -2.77
C LEU A 230 -7.34 6.69 -3.13
N LEU A 231 -6.97 7.29 -4.27
CA LEU A 231 -5.61 7.40 -4.77
C LEU A 231 -5.27 8.88 -4.94
N SER A 232 -4.06 9.26 -4.54
CA SER A 232 -3.58 10.65 -4.60
C SER A 232 -2.50 10.75 -5.69
N PRO A 233 -2.80 11.38 -6.84
CA PRO A 233 -1.88 11.46 -7.97
C PRO A 233 -0.81 12.55 -7.77
N GLU A 234 0.30 12.41 -8.49
CA GLU A 234 1.38 13.40 -8.53
C GLU A 234 0.88 14.78 -9.01
N GLY A 235 1.39 15.84 -8.40
CA GLY A 235 0.97 17.23 -8.67
C GLY A 235 1.00 17.66 -10.14
N SER A 236 1.89 17.10 -10.97
CA SER A 236 2.02 17.43 -12.40
C SER A 236 0.98 16.75 -13.30
N LEU A 237 0.26 15.76 -12.78
CA LEU A 237 -0.83 15.06 -13.47
C LEU A 237 -2.20 15.66 -13.16
N LYS A 238 -2.28 16.63 -12.24
CA LYS A 238 -3.51 17.37 -11.91
C LYS A 238 -4.05 18.18 -13.11
N ASP A 239 -3.19 18.53 -14.06
CA ASP A 239 -3.54 19.27 -15.28
C ASP A 239 -3.73 18.39 -16.52
N ARG A 240 -3.39 17.10 -16.47
CA ARG A 240 -3.67 16.15 -17.55
C ARG A 240 -5.01 15.49 -17.26
N GLY A 241 -6.00 15.74 -18.10
CA GLY A 241 -7.39 15.28 -17.95
C GLY A 241 -7.63 13.77 -17.78
N ASP A 242 -6.58 12.94 -17.71
CA ASP A 242 -6.65 11.49 -17.50
C ASP A 242 -7.03 11.09 -16.06
N TRP A 243 -6.81 11.96 -15.06
CA TRP A 243 -7.29 11.74 -13.68
C TRP A 243 -8.67 12.34 -13.41
N SER A 244 -9.41 12.70 -14.46
CA SER A 244 -10.84 13.10 -14.38
C SER A 244 -11.78 11.96 -13.96
N LEU A 245 -11.22 10.81 -13.59
CA LEU A 245 -11.88 9.59 -13.10
C LEU A 245 -12.85 9.82 -11.93
N VAL A 246 -12.83 11.02 -11.32
CA VAL A 246 -13.59 11.34 -10.12
C VAL A 246 -14.17 12.76 -10.17
N GLU A 247 -15.49 12.88 -10.18
CA GLU A 247 -16.18 14.18 -10.05
C GLU A 247 -15.76 14.88 -8.74
N ARG A 248 -15.38 16.16 -8.83
CA ARG A 248 -14.87 17.01 -7.73
C ARG A 248 -13.53 16.56 -7.12
N PHE A 249 -12.75 15.72 -7.80
CA PHE A 249 -11.44 15.27 -7.30
C PHE A 249 -10.50 16.42 -6.92
N ALA A 250 -10.41 17.43 -7.78
CA ALA A 250 -9.61 18.62 -7.52
C ALA A 250 -10.01 19.37 -6.23
N GLU A 251 -11.31 19.39 -5.89
CA GLU A 251 -11.79 19.97 -4.64
C GLU A 251 -11.38 19.13 -3.43
N LEU A 252 -11.47 17.79 -3.53
CA LEU A 252 -11.05 16.88 -2.46
C LEU A 252 -9.56 17.01 -2.17
N GLU A 253 -8.74 17.00 -3.22
CA GLU A 253 -7.29 17.22 -3.15
C GLU A 253 -6.94 18.57 -2.54
N SER A 254 -7.62 19.64 -2.98
CA SER A 254 -7.42 20.99 -2.45
C SER A 254 -7.80 21.07 -0.97
N ARG A 255 -8.90 20.41 -0.57
CA ARG A 255 -9.32 20.29 0.83
C ARG A 255 -8.29 19.51 1.66
N ALA A 256 -7.79 18.38 1.16
CA ALA A 256 -6.80 17.55 1.86
C ALA A 256 -5.45 18.28 2.02
N ASN A 257 -5.02 19.03 1.01
CA ASN A 257 -3.83 19.89 1.11
C ASN A 257 -3.99 20.99 2.16
N ALA A 258 -5.13 21.68 2.16
CA ALA A 258 -5.43 22.67 3.19
C ALA A 258 -5.51 22.02 4.58
N PHE A 259 -6.19 20.88 4.71
CA PHE A 259 -6.25 20.12 5.95
C PHE A 259 -4.86 19.82 6.48
N ALA A 260 -3.98 19.22 5.67
CA ALA A 260 -2.62 18.89 6.08
C ALA A 260 -1.85 20.13 6.58
N ALA A 261 -1.95 21.25 5.85
CA ALA A 261 -1.27 22.48 6.20
C ALA A 261 -1.77 23.09 7.53
N TYR A 262 -3.09 23.15 7.75
CA TYR A 262 -3.67 23.68 8.99
C TYR A 262 -3.57 22.72 10.17
N PHE A 263 -3.56 21.40 9.91
CA PHE A 263 -3.43 20.37 10.93
C PHE A 263 -2.01 20.34 11.52
N LEU A 264 -0.99 20.46 10.66
CA LEU A 264 0.42 20.47 11.06
C LEU A 264 0.88 21.84 11.58
N VAL A 265 0.33 22.94 11.06
CA VAL A 265 0.70 24.32 11.44
C VAL A 265 -0.53 25.09 11.96
N PRO A 266 -0.90 24.90 13.25
CA PRO A 266 -2.06 25.54 13.85
C PRO A 266 -1.93 27.06 13.88
N ARG A 267 -3.05 27.75 13.63
CA ARG A 267 -3.10 29.20 13.51
C ARG A 267 -2.60 29.93 14.75
N GLN A 268 -3.01 29.50 15.95
CA GLN A 268 -2.65 30.19 17.18
C GLN A 268 -1.15 30.08 17.47
N SER A 269 -0.57 28.88 17.33
CA SER A 269 0.88 28.69 17.50
C SER A 269 1.69 29.39 16.43
N LEU A 270 1.22 29.41 15.17
CA LEU A 270 1.88 30.17 14.10
C LEU A 270 1.91 31.67 14.43
N ARG A 271 0.78 32.23 14.86
CA ARG A 271 0.70 33.64 15.30
C ARG A 271 1.59 33.94 16.48
N ALA A 272 1.62 33.06 17.48
CA ALA A 272 2.48 33.23 18.66
C ALA A 272 3.97 33.20 18.29
N LEU A 273 4.35 32.33 17.35
CA LEU A 273 5.73 32.20 16.87
C LEU A 273 6.18 33.44 16.08
N VAL A 274 5.34 33.98 15.19
CA VAL A 274 5.65 35.21 14.46
C VAL A 274 5.61 36.43 15.39
N GLY A 275 4.63 36.49 16.30
CA GLY A 275 4.45 37.60 17.23
C GLY A 275 4.25 38.92 16.49
N ALA A 276 5.01 39.95 16.90
CA ALA A 276 5.04 41.26 16.24
C ALA A 276 6.15 41.39 15.17
N ASN A 277 6.84 40.30 14.85
CA ASN A 277 7.97 40.31 13.92
C ASN A 277 7.48 40.33 12.46
N ALA A 278 8.31 40.88 11.57
CA ALA A 278 8.10 40.73 10.13
C ALA A 278 8.31 39.28 9.69
N VAL A 279 7.56 38.84 8.68
CA VAL A 279 7.78 37.52 8.07
C VAL A 279 9.04 37.56 7.22
N THR A 280 10.06 36.81 7.65
CA THR A 280 11.39 36.76 7.02
C THR A 280 11.80 35.30 6.78
N GLY A 281 12.89 35.08 6.03
CA GLY A 281 13.46 33.74 5.86
C GLY A 281 13.78 33.03 7.18
N THR A 282 14.23 33.77 8.20
CA THR A 282 14.47 33.23 9.55
C THR A 282 13.18 32.73 10.22
N ILE A 283 12.07 33.45 10.06
CA ILE A 283 10.76 33.03 10.57
C ILE A 283 10.28 31.78 9.83
N VAL A 284 10.49 31.70 8.51
CA VAL A 284 10.17 30.50 7.72
C VAL A 284 10.96 29.30 8.25
N ASP A 285 12.27 29.44 8.47
CA ASP A 285 13.11 28.38 9.01
C ASP A 285 12.66 27.94 10.41
N GLU A 286 12.21 28.89 11.24
CA GLU A 286 11.67 28.59 12.56
C GLU A 286 10.34 27.84 12.50
N VAL A 287 9.43 28.21 11.58
CA VAL A 287 8.18 27.46 11.32
C VAL A 287 8.50 26.03 10.88
N CYS A 288 9.42 25.85 9.92
CA CYS A 288 9.86 24.53 9.47
C CYS A 288 10.36 23.68 10.64
N ARG A 289 11.22 24.26 11.49
CA ARG A 289 11.82 23.58 12.66
C ARG A 289 10.78 23.23 13.73
N VAL A 290 9.89 24.16 14.08
CA VAL A 290 8.93 23.97 15.18
C VAL A 290 7.83 22.99 14.81
N PHE A 291 7.31 23.05 13.59
CA PHE A 291 6.18 22.21 13.16
C PHE A 291 6.61 20.95 12.39
N GLY A 292 7.89 20.86 12.01
CA GLY A 292 8.42 19.73 11.24
C GLY A 292 7.81 19.66 9.84
N VAL A 293 7.79 20.79 9.13
CA VAL A 293 7.19 20.94 7.79
C VAL A 293 8.20 21.50 6.79
N GLY A 294 7.97 21.26 5.50
CA GLY A 294 8.83 21.79 4.44
C GLY A 294 8.63 23.29 4.21
N ARG A 295 9.66 23.94 3.63
CA ARG A 295 9.69 25.38 3.33
C ARG A 295 8.45 25.86 2.57
N THR A 296 8.06 25.13 1.52
CA THR A 296 6.88 25.47 0.72
C THR A 296 5.61 25.55 1.58
N MET A 297 5.35 24.54 2.41
CA MET A 297 4.19 24.55 3.29
C MET A 297 4.26 25.73 4.29
N ALA A 298 5.44 25.98 4.88
CA ALA A 298 5.64 27.08 5.82
C ALA A 298 5.34 28.45 5.18
N VAL A 299 5.91 28.72 3.99
CA VAL A 299 5.68 29.97 3.25
C VAL A 299 4.20 30.13 2.90
N HIS A 300 3.53 29.09 2.39
CA HIS A 300 2.12 29.17 2.07
C HIS A 300 1.24 29.38 3.33
N ARG A 301 1.56 28.75 4.46
CA ARG A 301 0.85 28.97 5.72
C ARG A 301 1.02 30.39 6.24
N LEU A 302 2.23 30.94 6.21
CA LEU A 302 2.51 32.32 6.56
C LEU A 302 1.77 33.28 5.60
N GLY A 303 1.78 32.99 4.31
CA GLY A 303 1.06 33.75 3.30
C GLY A 303 -0.44 33.83 3.56
N HIS A 304 -1.08 32.70 3.85
CA HIS A 304 -2.51 32.66 4.20
C HIS A 304 -2.83 33.37 5.51
N GLU A 305 -1.92 33.33 6.49
CA GLU A 305 -2.19 33.89 7.83
C GLU A 305 -1.93 35.40 7.91
N PHE A 306 -0.93 35.90 7.19
CA PHE A 306 -0.44 37.28 7.26
C PHE A 306 -0.64 38.09 5.97
N GLY A 307 -1.27 37.50 4.95
CA GLY A 307 -1.63 38.22 3.72
C GLY A 307 -0.44 38.57 2.82
N LEU A 308 0.57 37.71 2.75
CA LEU A 308 1.75 37.93 1.90
C LEU A 308 1.37 37.88 0.42
N SER A 309 1.98 38.74 -0.40
CA SER A 309 1.80 38.72 -1.85
C SER A 309 2.49 37.50 -2.48
N GLU A 310 2.16 37.17 -3.74
CA GLU A 310 2.87 36.10 -4.46
C GLU A 310 4.36 36.42 -4.65
N GLN A 311 4.71 37.71 -4.80
CA GLN A 311 6.10 38.14 -4.88
C GLN A 311 6.83 37.86 -3.55
N ASP A 312 6.25 38.25 -2.42
CA ASP A 312 6.85 38.00 -1.09
C ASP A 312 7.05 36.49 -0.86
N LYS A 313 6.09 35.66 -1.27
CA LYS A 313 6.20 34.20 -1.16
C LYS A 313 7.34 33.67 -2.03
N ALA A 314 7.46 34.12 -3.28
CA ALA A 314 8.53 33.70 -4.18
C ALA A 314 9.91 34.06 -3.61
N GLU A 315 10.08 35.29 -3.11
CA GLU A 315 11.32 35.74 -2.46
C GLU A 315 11.66 34.89 -1.22
N LEU A 316 10.66 34.56 -0.41
CA LEU A 316 10.83 33.69 0.75
C LEU A 316 11.18 32.25 0.36
N LEU A 317 10.68 31.72 -0.76
CA LEU A 317 11.01 30.36 -1.22
C LEU A 317 12.48 30.24 -1.65
N GLU A 318 13.05 31.30 -2.23
CA GLU A 318 14.44 31.33 -2.70
C GLU A 318 15.45 31.64 -1.58
N THR A 319 15.04 32.34 -0.52
CA THR A 319 15.93 32.79 0.55
C THR A 319 16.16 31.71 1.61
N TRP A 320 17.36 31.10 1.67
CA TRP A 320 17.72 30.17 2.75
C TRP A 320 18.54 30.88 3.83
N SER A 321 18.00 31.00 5.05
CA SER A 321 18.70 31.71 6.15
C SER A 321 19.56 30.77 7.00
N ARG A 322 19.23 29.46 7.03
CA ARG A 322 20.04 28.40 7.67
C ARG A 322 20.01 27.11 6.86
N SER A 323 21.04 26.27 7.04
CA SER A 323 20.96 24.87 6.61
C SER A 323 19.83 24.16 7.36
N PRO A 324 19.08 23.27 6.71
CA PRO A 324 18.03 22.48 7.36
C PRO A 324 18.56 21.80 8.61
N ASP A 325 17.78 21.83 9.69
CA ASP A 325 18.10 21.14 10.92
C ASP A 325 18.10 19.63 10.66
N VAL A 326 19.31 19.02 10.60
CA VAL A 326 19.53 17.60 10.29
C VAL A 326 19.27 16.71 11.51
N ARG A 327 18.61 17.22 12.55
CA ARG A 327 18.29 16.41 13.72
C ARG A 327 17.38 15.24 13.33
N PRO A 328 17.64 14.03 13.84
CA PRO A 328 16.79 12.87 13.58
C PRO A 328 15.36 13.17 14.02
N HIS A 329 14.43 13.11 13.08
CA HIS A 329 13.00 13.24 13.36
C HIS A 329 12.39 11.84 13.55
N PRO A 330 11.44 11.62 14.49
CA PRO A 330 10.83 10.30 14.69
C PRO A 330 10.17 9.73 13.43
N ASP A 331 9.60 10.59 12.58
CA ASP A 331 9.03 10.21 11.28
C ASP A 331 10.07 9.94 10.17
N ALA A 332 11.38 10.01 10.44
CA ALA A 332 12.44 9.68 9.45
C ALA A 332 12.81 8.19 9.45
N ALA A 333 12.54 7.47 10.55
CA ALA A 333 12.86 6.05 10.71
C ALA A 333 11.81 5.14 10.06
N LEU A 334 11.74 5.17 8.72
CA LEU A 334 10.71 4.47 7.94
C LEU A 334 11.27 3.24 7.24
N SER A 335 10.68 2.06 7.39
CA SER A 335 11.10 0.86 6.64
C SER A 335 10.17 0.63 5.44
N PRO A 336 10.54 1.06 4.20
CA PRO A 336 9.68 0.86 3.04
C PRO A 336 9.62 -0.62 2.61
N GLY A 337 8.58 -0.94 1.85
CA GLY A 337 8.27 -2.28 1.37
C GLY A 337 7.00 -2.84 2.01
N LEU A 338 6.30 -3.70 1.27
CA LEU A 338 5.14 -4.44 1.75
C LEU A 338 5.54 -5.91 1.98
N PRO A 339 5.16 -6.53 3.12
CA PRO A 339 4.18 -6.07 4.12
C PRO A 339 4.71 -5.03 5.12
N GLY A 340 6.01 -4.79 5.12
CA GLY A 340 6.65 -3.74 5.92
C GLY A 340 6.68 -4.03 7.42
N GLU A 341 7.42 -3.20 8.14
CA GLU A 341 7.70 -3.41 9.57
C GLU A 341 6.45 -3.41 10.45
N PHE A 342 5.45 -2.59 10.11
CA PHE A 342 4.20 -2.50 10.87
C PHE A 342 3.46 -3.83 10.94
N LEU A 343 3.18 -4.44 9.79
CA LEU A 343 2.47 -5.72 9.75
C LEU A 343 3.35 -6.84 10.31
N SER A 344 4.67 -6.80 10.08
CA SER A 344 5.60 -7.76 10.69
C SER A 344 5.53 -7.77 12.21
N ARG A 345 5.51 -6.60 12.87
CA ARG A 345 5.35 -6.54 14.33
C ARG A 345 4.01 -7.13 14.78
N ARG A 346 2.91 -6.83 14.08
CA ARG A 346 1.58 -7.39 14.43
C ARG A 346 1.50 -8.90 14.24
N VAL A 347 2.16 -9.44 13.21
CA VAL A 347 2.29 -10.89 13.03
C VAL A 347 3.07 -11.52 14.18
N VAL A 348 4.20 -10.92 14.58
CA VAL A 348 5.00 -11.42 15.72
C VAL A 348 4.17 -11.44 17.00
N GLU A 349 3.52 -10.32 17.33
CA GLU A 349 2.64 -10.21 18.50
C GLU A 349 1.53 -11.26 18.46
N ALA A 350 0.89 -11.47 17.31
CA ALA A 350 -0.17 -12.44 17.13
C ALA A 350 0.28 -13.90 17.33
N VAL A 351 1.50 -14.24 16.88
CA VAL A 351 2.12 -15.54 17.16
C VAL A 351 2.46 -15.69 18.63
N GLU A 352 2.94 -14.63 19.27
CA GLU A 352 3.30 -14.63 20.69
C GLU A 352 2.10 -14.86 21.59
N VAL A 353 0.95 -14.25 21.28
CA VAL A 353 -0.30 -14.45 22.03
C VAL A 353 -1.08 -15.71 21.59
N GLY A 354 -0.56 -16.47 20.63
CA GLY A 354 -1.14 -17.74 20.19
C GLY A 354 -2.39 -17.64 19.32
N VAL A 355 -2.70 -16.47 18.75
CA VAL A 355 -3.84 -16.29 17.84
C VAL A 355 -3.50 -16.61 16.39
N LEU A 356 -2.20 -16.71 16.07
CA LEU A 356 -1.69 -16.99 14.74
C LEU A 356 -0.60 -18.07 14.81
N ASP A 357 -0.67 -19.08 13.93
CA ASP A 357 0.40 -20.07 13.81
C ASP A 357 1.53 -19.60 12.85
N THR A 358 2.63 -20.34 12.82
CA THR A 358 3.82 -19.98 12.03
C THR A 358 3.62 -20.15 10.52
N VAL A 359 2.70 -21.03 10.09
CA VAL A 359 2.36 -21.23 8.67
C VAL A 359 1.52 -20.05 8.18
N GLN A 360 0.56 -19.60 8.98
CA GLN A 360 -0.25 -18.41 8.73
C GLN A 360 0.63 -17.15 8.74
N ALA A 361 1.56 -17.03 9.70
CA ALA A 361 2.53 -15.94 9.75
C ALA A 361 3.34 -15.82 8.45
N ARG A 362 3.81 -16.95 7.91
CA ARG A 362 4.52 -17.01 6.61
C ARG A 362 3.65 -16.56 5.45
N SER A 363 2.38 -16.96 5.43
CA SER A 363 1.43 -16.54 4.38
C SER A 363 1.20 -15.02 4.40
N ILE A 364 0.98 -14.43 5.57
CA ILE A 364 0.79 -12.97 5.74
C ILE A 364 2.09 -12.22 5.40
N LEU A 365 3.23 -12.69 5.89
CA LEU A 365 4.52 -12.04 5.68
C LEU A 365 5.12 -12.29 4.30
N ARG A 366 4.53 -13.21 3.52
CA ARG A 366 5.03 -13.69 2.22
C ARG A 366 6.45 -14.26 2.31
N VAL A 367 6.78 -14.88 3.43
CA VAL A 367 8.07 -15.55 3.66
C VAL A 367 7.96 -17.00 3.20
N PRO A 368 8.80 -17.47 2.26
CA PRO A 368 8.80 -18.87 1.80
C PRO A 368 8.98 -19.85 2.97
N MET A 369 8.41 -21.06 2.86
CA MET A 369 8.57 -22.11 3.88
C MET A 369 10.03 -22.50 4.13
N SER A 370 10.91 -22.23 3.17
CA SER A 370 12.34 -22.51 3.20
C SER A 370 13.20 -21.42 3.86
N GLU A 371 12.61 -20.29 4.21
CA GLU A 371 13.31 -19.16 4.82
C GLU A 371 12.90 -19.01 6.28
N GLU A 372 13.66 -18.30 7.08
CA GLU A 372 13.28 -18.00 8.46
C GLU A 372 12.43 -16.73 8.56
N ILE A 373 11.51 -16.68 9.52
CA ILE A 373 10.95 -15.41 10.02
C ILE A 373 11.84 -14.95 11.16
N ALA A 374 12.89 -14.18 10.85
CA ALA A 374 13.91 -13.77 11.82
C ALA A 374 13.33 -13.18 13.11
N ALA A 375 12.25 -12.39 13.01
CA ALA A 375 11.61 -11.74 14.15
C ALA A 375 10.95 -12.71 15.16
N LEU A 376 10.74 -13.99 14.79
CA LEU A 376 10.18 -15.02 15.67
C LEU A 376 11.25 -15.91 16.33
N GLY A 377 12.54 -15.67 16.06
CA GLY A 377 13.64 -16.50 16.55
C GLY A 377 13.46 -17.97 16.17
N ALA A 378 13.67 -18.89 17.12
CA ALA A 378 13.56 -20.33 16.88
C ALA A 378 12.17 -20.78 16.36
N ARG A 379 11.08 -20.09 16.76
CA ARG A 379 9.73 -20.37 16.24
C ARG A 379 9.58 -20.00 14.77
N GLY A 380 10.43 -19.10 14.27
CA GLY A 380 10.49 -18.68 12.88
C GLY A 380 11.36 -19.56 11.99
N ALA A 381 11.95 -20.65 12.48
CA ALA A 381 12.83 -21.51 11.69
C ALA A 381 12.17 -22.00 10.40
N ALA A 382 12.98 -22.19 9.35
CA ALA A 382 12.53 -22.78 8.09
C ALA A 382 11.79 -24.09 8.34
N LEU A 383 10.62 -24.24 7.72
CA LEU A 383 9.79 -25.44 7.85
C LEU A 383 10.16 -26.51 6.81
N LEU A 384 10.85 -26.11 5.74
CA LEU A 384 11.33 -26.99 4.69
C LEU A 384 12.78 -26.65 4.34
N GLU A 385 13.60 -27.66 4.08
CA GLU A 385 14.91 -27.42 3.50
C GLU A 385 14.77 -26.90 2.05
N PRO A 386 15.54 -25.88 1.62
CA PRO A 386 15.55 -25.39 0.24
C PRO A 386 15.67 -26.51 -0.81
N GLU A 387 16.56 -27.47 -0.57
CA GLU A 387 16.73 -28.63 -1.46
C GLU A 387 15.44 -29.45 -1.58
N SER A 388 14.75 -29.71 -0.47
CA SER A 388 13.51 -30.48 -0.44
C SER A 388 12.41 -29.79 -1.24
N LEU A 389 12.35 -28.46 -1.19
CA LEU A 389 11.39 -27.67 -1.96
C LEU A 389 11.71 -27.68 -3.46
N ALA A 390 12.99 -27.55 -3.84
CA ALA A 390 13.42 -27.66 -5.23
C ALA A 390 13.08 -29.05 -5.82
N ARG A 391 13.34 -30.11 -5.05
CA ARG A 391 12.97 -31.48 -5.40
C ARG A 391 11.47 -31.64 -5.61
N ALA A 392 10.66 -31.19 -4.66
CA ALA A 392 9.21 -31.28 -4.76
C ALA A 392 8.65 -30.52 -5.99
N ARG A 393 9.24 -29.36 -6.33
CA ARG A 393 8.88 -28.59 -7.53
C ARG A 393 9.20 -29.34 -8.82
N ALA A 394 10.40 -29.90 -8.91
CA ALA A 394 10.82 -30.66 -10.08
C ALA A 394 9.99 -31.94 -10.26
N GLU A 395 9.72 -32.66 -9.16
CA GLU A 395 8.87 -33.85 -9.19
C GLU A 395 7.45 -33.51 -9.66
N ALA A 396 6.84 -32.46 -9.09
CA ALA A 396 5.54 -31.95 -9.52
C ALA A 396 5.52 -31.60 -11.02
N HIS A 397 6.59 -30.99 -11.54
CA HIS A 397 6.74 -30.71 -12.97
C HIS A 397 6.78 -31.99 -13.82
N GLY A 398 7.53 -33.00 -13.38
CA GLY A 398 7.58 -34.31 -14.04
C GLY A 398 6.21 -34.95 -14.20
N TRP A 399 5.34 -34.83 -13.20
CA TRP A 399 3.95 -35.27 -13.31
C TRP A 399 3.18 -34.51 -14.41
N THR A 400 3.41 -33.20 -14.58
CA THR A 400 2.78 -32.42 -15.67
C THR A 400 3.25 -32.84 -17.06
N LEU A 401 4.47 -33.38 -17.17
CA LEU A 401 5.03 -33.96 -18.40
C LEU A 401 4.54 -35.40 -18.68
N GLY A 402 3.64 -35.93 -17.84
CA GLY A 402 3.09 -37.28 -17.96
C GLY A 402 4.06 -38.38 -17.51
N MET A 403 5.03 -38.05 -16.66
CA MET A 403 5.91 -39.03 -16.03
C MET A 403 5.20 -39.65 -14.81
N GLY A 404 4.81 -40.92 -14.90
CA GLY A 404 4.25 -41.67 -13.78
C GLY A 404 5.32 -42.10 -12.78
N SER A 405 4.97 -42.13 -11.49
CA SER A 405 5.91 -42.45 -10.39
C SER A 405 7.15 -41.56 -10.38
N CYS A 406 6.97 -40.27 -10.69
CA CYS A 406 8.08 -39.33 -10.78
C CYS A 406 8.70 -39.06 -9.40
N ARG A 407 10.03 -39.11 -9.33
CA ARG A 407 10.84 -38.83 -8.14
C ARG A 407 12.12 -38.10 -8.53
N SER A 408 12.66 -37.28 -7.64
CA SER A 408 13.99 -36.69 -7.80
C SER A 408 15.08 -37.71 -7.45
N VAL A 409 16.15 -37.74 -8.23
CA VAL A 409 17.32 -38.61 -8.00
C VAL A 409 18.52 -37.82 -7.51
N SER A 410 18.65 -36.55 -7.89
CA SER A 410 19.68 -35.63 -7.42
C SER A 410 19.17 -34.19 -7.44
N ALA A 411 19.76 -33.34 -6.61
CA ALA A 411 19.54 -31.91 -6.62
C ALA A 411 20.88 -31.21 -6.37
N MET A 412 21.26 -30.30 -7.26
CA MET A 412 22.51 -29.56 -7.18
C MET A 412 22.19 -28.07 -7.09
N LYS A 413 22.73 -27.38 -6.07
CA LYS A 413 22.58 -25.94 -5.95
C LYS A 413 23.44 -25.23 -7.00
N THR A 414 22.85 -24.27 -7.71
CA THR A 414 23.51 -23.44 -8.72
C THR A 414 23.41 -21.96 -8.32
N PRO A 415 24.18 -21.04 -8.95
CA PRO A 415 24.01 -19.60 -8.71
C PRO A 415 22.61 -19.07 -9.05
N ALA A 416 21.90 -19.73 -9.97
CA ALA A 416 20.55 -19.35 -10.39
C ALA A 416 19.44 -20.03 -9.56
N GLY A 417 19.78 -21.03 -8.74
CA GLY A 417 18.83 -21.81 -7.95
C GLY A 417 19.30 -23.25 -7.76
N TRP A 418 18.64 -24.18 -8.45
CA TRP A 418 18.83 -25.63 -8.34
C TRP A 418 18.63 -26.31 -9.69
N THR A 419 19.54 -27.22 -10.03
CA THR A 419 19.30 -28.23 -11.08
C THR A 419 18.88 -29.51 -10.39
N VAL A 420 17.67 -30.00 -10.67
CA VAL A 420 17.13 -31.23 -10.08
C VAL A 420 16.93 -32.27 -11.18
N THR A 421 17.62 -33.40 -11.08
CA THR A 421 17.36 -34.54 -11.96
C THR A 421 16.17 -35.32 -11.41
N ILE A 422 15.14 -35.46 -12.23
CA ILE A 422 13.96 -36.29 -11.96
C ILE A 422 13.97 -37.54 -12.83
N GLU A 423 13.43 -38.62 -12.28
CA GLU A 423 13.23 -39.91 -12.93
C GLU A 423 11.76 -40.29 -12.85
N GLY A 424 11.19 -40.82 -13.93
CA GLY A 424 9.83 -41.33 -13.94
C GLY A 424 9.55 -42.21 -15.16
N ARG A 425 8.37 -42.80 -15.21
CA ARG A 425 7.97 -43.70 -16.30
C ARG A 425 7.07 -43.01 -17.31
N ARG A 426 7.33 -43.23 -18.59
CA ARG A 426 6.44 -42.85 -19.69
C ARG A 426 6.17 -44.08 -20.56
N GLY A 427 4.98 -44.66 -20.39
CA GLY A 427 4.71 -46.01 -20.92
C GLY A 427 5.59 -47.06 -20.22
N SER A 428 6.30 -47.88 -21.00
CA SER A 428 7.22 -48.91 -20.49
C SER A 428 8.65 -48.40 -20.22
N SER A 429 8.98 -47.17 -20.60
CA SER A 429 10.34 -46.63 -20.51
C SER A 429 10.54 -45.76 -19.27
N VAL A 430 11.69 -45.91 -18.61
CA VAL A 430 12.16 -44.96 -17.59
C VAL A 430 12.84 -43.79 -18.30
N VAL A 431 12.46 -42.57 -17.92
CA VAL A 431 12.99 -41.33 -18.48
C VAL A 431 13.56 -40.50 -17.34
N GLN A 432 14.73 -39.93 -17.56
CA GLN A 432 15.32 -38.93 -16.68
C GLN A 432 15.32 -37.56 -17.36
N ARG A 433 15.15 -36.51 -16.57
CA ARG A 433 15.24 -35.13 -17.03
C ARG A 433 15.81 -34.25 -15.93
N ASP A 434 16.62 -33.28 -16.36
CA ASP A 434 17.03 -32.18 -15.50
C ASP A 434 15.98 -31.07 -15.57
N VAL A 435 15.60 -30.57 -14.40
CA VAL A 435 14.65 -29.48 -14.23
C VAL A 435 15.36 -28.36 -13.48
N GLU A 436 15.40 -27.19 -14.10
CA GLU A 436 15.95 -25.99 -13.49
C GLU A 436 14.89 -25.31 -12.64
N VAL A 437 15.20 -25.12 -11.36
CA VAL A 437 14.36 -24.47 -10.36
C VAL A 437 15.09 -23.23 -9.86
N SER A 438 14.47 -22.06 -9.93
CA SER A 438 15.09 -20.80 -9.52
C SER A 438 15.33 -20.75 -8.01
N ALA A 439 16.12 -19.78 -7.55
CA ALA A 439 16.26 -19.50 -6.12
C ALA A 439 14.92 -19.19 -5.42
N GLY A 440 13.93 -18.68 -6.16
CA GLY A 440 12.54 -18.49 -5.71
C GLY A 440 11.64 -19.72 -5.85
N PHE A 441 12.22 -20.87 -6.20
CA PHE A 441 11.53 -22.15 -6.42
C PHE A 441 10.49 -22.14 -7.55
N GLU A 442 10.73 -21.31 -8.57
CA GLU A 442 9.97 -21.29 -9.83
C GLU A 442 10.68 -22.13 -10.89
N LEU A 443 9.93 -22.77 -11.80
CA LEU A 443 10.54 -23.55 -12.88
C LEU A 443 11.12 -22.59 -13.94
N VAL A 444 12.43 -22.69 -14.21
CA VAL A 444 13.16 -21.77 -15.11
C VAL A 444 13.17 -22.30 -16.54
N SER A 445 13.28 -23.61 -16.69
CA SER A 445 13.10 -24.31 -17.96
C SER A 445 11.94 -25.30 -17.83
N ALA A 446 10.87 -25.04 -18.57
CA ALA A 446 9.74 -25.94 -18.74
C ALA A 446 9.82 -26.64 -20.09
#